data_AF-A0A1V9YMR3-F1
#
_entry.id   AF-A0A1V9YMR3-F1
#
_cell.length_a   1.000
_cell.length_b   1.000
_cell.length_c   1.000
_cell.angle_alpha   90.00
_cell.angle_beta   90.00
_cell.angle_gamma   90.00
#
_symmetry.space_group_name_H-M   'P 1'
#
loop_
_entity.id
_entity.type
_entity.pdbx_description
1 polymer ?
#
loop_
_entity_poly.entity_id
_entity_poly.type
_entity_poly.pdbx_seq_one_letter_code
_entity_poly.pdbx_strand_id
1 'polypeptide(L)'
;MNPLLFLYLNLVRGPQLQAERERKEAEEAAASNAATPAAAAPAKKEIVLASCKKCDKQVDEAELAANYDSLCVECASNPMSMLSPVFIFQILLILVAVFVFIYRSL
;
A
#
# COMPACT_ATOMS: atom_id res chain seq x y z
N MET A 1 -10.33 21.87 17.02
CA MET A 1 -10.91 20.83 16.13
C MET A 1 -11.51 19.73 16.98
N ASN A 2 -12.74 19.29 16.70
CA ASN A 2 -13.44 18.30 17.52
C ASN A 2 -13.08 16.87 17.06
N PRO A 3 -12.37 16.08 17.89
CA PRO A 3 -11.85 14.76 17.50
C PRO A 3 -12.95 13.74 17.21
N LEU A 4 -14.14 13.89 17.80
CA LEU A 4 -15.29 13.01 17.54
C LEU A 4 -15.80 13.13 16.11
N LEU A 5 -15.71 14.33 15.54
CA LEU A 5 -16.15 14.63 14.18
C LEU A 5 -15.20 13.99 13.15
N PHE A 6 -13.90 13.96 13.46
CA PHE A 6 -12.90 13.29 12.63
C PHE A 6 -13.10 11.76 12.58
N LEU A 7 -13.40 11.14 13.73
CA LEU A 7 -13.69 9.71 13.81
C LEU A 7 -14.97 9.37 13.04
N TYR A 8 -16.04 10.14 13.21
CA TYR A 8 -17.29 9.92 12.50
C TYR A 8 -17.14 10.02 10.97
N LEU A 9 -16.40 11.01 10.48
CA LEU A 9 -16.18 11.19 9.05
C LEU A 9 -15.37 10.05 8.42
N ASN A 10 -14.37 9.51 9.13
CA ASN A 10 -13.54 8.41 8.62
C ASN A 10 -14.19 7.03 8.78
N LEU A 11 -14.71 6.72 9.96
CA LEU A 11 -15.18 5.36 10.28
C LEU A 11 -16.62 5.09 9.84
N VAL A 12 -17.46 6.13 9.77
CA VAL A 12 -18.90 5.96 9.45
C VAL A 12 -19.23 6.55 8.09
N ARG A 13 -18.88 7.83 7.87
CA ARG A 13 -19.26 8.53 6.64
C ARG A 13 -18.46 8.06 5.42
N GLY A 14 -17.15 7.85 5.58
CA GLY A 14 -16.24 7.36 4.54
C GLY A 14 -16.71 6.06 3.87
N PRO A 15 -16.92 4.95 4.61
CA PRO A 15 -17.33 3.69 4.01
C PRO A 15 -18.73 3.73 3.38
N GLN A 16 -19.66 4.53 3.92
CA GLN A 16 -20.98 4.70 3.30
C GLN A 16 -20.90 5.40 1.93
N LEU A 17 -20.02 6.38 1.79
CA LEU A 17 -19.78 7.08 0.53
C LEU A 17 -19.11 6.19 -0.51
N GLN A 18 -18.24 5.26 -0.11
CA GLN A 18 -17.64 4.28 -1.01
C GLN A 18 -18.68 3.27 -1.50
N ALA A 19 -19.48 2.70 -0.59
CA ALA A 19 -20.53 1.74 -0.95
C ALA A 19 -21.61 2.37 -1.86
N GLU A 20 -21.92 3.66 -1.71
CA GLU A 20 -22.85 4.35 -2.60
C GLU A 20 -22.26 4.59 -4.00
N ARG A 21 -20.95 4.85 -4.10
CA ARG A 21 -20.25 4.98 -5.40
C ARG A 21 -20.17 3.65 -6.12
N GLU A 22 -19.80 2.58 -5.43
CA GLU A 22 -19.73 1.22 -5.99
C GLU A 22 -21.10 0.76 -6.53
N ARG A 23 -22.19 1.11 -5.83
CA ARG A 23 -23.55 0.82 -6.32
C ARG A 23 -23.88 1.59 -7.59
N LYS A 24 -23.56 2.89 -7.65
CA LYS A 24 -23.80 3.71 -8.85
C LYS A 24 -22.95 3.25 -10.03
N GLU A 25 -21.69 2.89 -9.78
CA GLU A 25 -20.77 2.38 -10.80
C GLU A 25 -21.23 1.01 -11.32
N ALA A 26 -21.75 0.13 -10.47
CA ALA A 26 -22.32 -1.15 -10.90
C ALA A 26 -23.60 -0.98 -11.74
N GLU A 27 -24.45 0.00 -11.41
CA GLU A 27 -25.66 0.32 -12.18
C GLU A 27 -25.31 0.95 -13.54
N GLU A 28 -24.33 1.86 -13.60
CA GLU A 28 -23.83 2.44 -14.85
C GLU A 28 -23.09 1.40 -15.72
N ALA A 29 -22.35 0.48 -15.10
CA ALA A 29 -21.75 -0.66 -15.79
C ALA A 29 -22.81 -1.61 -16.35
N ALA A 30 -23.90 -1.87 -15.63
CA ALA A 30 -25.00 -2.70 -16.13
C ALA A 30 -25.75 -2.02 -17.30
N ALA A 31 -25.97 -0.71 -17.22
CA ALA A 31 -26.64 0.05 -18.29
C ALA A 31 -25.78 0.17 -19.56
N SER A 32 -24.47 0.35 -19.43
CA SER A 32 -23.54 0.39 -20.58
C SER A 32 -23.39 -0.98 -21.25
N ASN A 33 -23.41 -2.09 -20.49
CA ASN A 33 -23.42 -3.43 -21.04
C ASN A 33 -24.73 -3.78 -21.79
N ALA A 34 -25.87 -3.19 -21.42
CA ALA A 34 -27.15 -3.41 -22.09
C ALA A 34 -27.31 -2.57 -23.39
N ALA A 35 -26.56 -1.47 -23.54
CA ALA A 35 -26.66 -0.56 -24.68
C ALA A 35 -25.79 -0.95 -25.90
N THR A 36 -24.95 -1.98 -25.79
CA THR A 36 -24.02 -2.36 -26.87
C THR A 36 -24.23 -3.82 -27.29
N PRO A 37 -24.98 -4.12 -28.37
CA PRO A 37 -24.96 -5.46 -28.96
C PRO A 37 -23.77 -5.58 -29.92
N ALA A 38 -22.99 -6.64 -29.72
CA ALA A 38 -21.96 -7.19 -30.61
C ALA A 38 -20.68 -6.36 -30.86
N ALA A 39 -19.54 -6.86 -30.36
CA ALA A 39 -18.47 -7.45 -31.19
C ALA A 39 -17.15 -7.54 -30.41
N ALA A 40 -16.60 -8.76 -30.38
CA ALA A 40 -15.17 -9.10 -30.36
C ALA A 40 -14.16 -8.13 -29.72
N ALA A 41 -13.63 -8.52 -28.57
CA ALA A 41 -12.19 -8.65 -28.34
C ALA A 41 -11.97 -9.35 -26.99
N PRO A 42 -11.07 -10.34 -26.86
CA PRO A 42 -10.64 -10.77 -25.54
C PRO A 42 -10.06 -9.54 -24.86
N ALA A 43 -10.65 -9.13 -23.74
CA ALA A 43 -10.16 -8.06 -22.91
C ALA A 43 -8.68 -8.36 -22.65
N LYS A 44 -7.82 -7.61 -23.36
CA LYS A 44 -6.40 -7.56 -23.11
C LYS A 44 -6.34 -7.11 -21.65
N LYS A 45 -6.02 -8.03 -20.75
CA LYS A 45 -5.71 -7.69 -19.37
C LYS A 45 -4.65 -6.61 -19.48
N GLU A 46 -5.04 -5.36 -19.26
CA GLU A 46 -4.08 -4.28 -19.04
C GLU A 46 -3.34 -4.72 -17.79
N ILE A 47 -2.18 -5.33 -18.02
CA ILE A 47 -1.21 -5.55 -16.98
C ILE A 47 -0.80 -4.14 -16.58
N VAL A 48 -1.40 -3.64 -15.51
CA VAL A 48 -0.97 -2.39 -14.90
C VAL A 48 0.42 -2.69 -14.36
N LEU A 49 1.42 -2.31 -15.14
CA LEU A 49 2.82 -2.48 -14.80
C LEU A 49 3.17 -1.36 -13.83
N ALA A 50 3.24 -1.69 -12.54
CA ALA A 50 3.67 -0.74 -11.53
C ALA A 50 5.19 -0.71 -11.46
N SER A 51 5.78 0.47 -11.25
CA SER A 51 7.22 0.59 -11.11
C SER A 51 7.66 0.31 -9.67
N CYS A 52 8.72 -0.47 -9.51
CA CYS A 52 9.37 -0.65 -8.23
C CYS A 52 10.05 0.64 -7.78
N LYS A 53 9.75 1.10 -6.57
CA LYS A 53 10.25 2.38 -6.03
C LYS A 53 11.78 2.47 -5.86
N LYS A 54 12.49 1.33 -5.92
CA LYS A 54 13.92 1.25 -5.65
C LYS A 54 14.80 1.06 -6.88
N CYS A 55 14.29 0.37 -7.90
CA CYS A 55 15.04 0.07 -9.12
C CYS A 55 14.33 0.53 -10.39
N ASP A 56 13.17 1.16 -10.26
CA ASP A 56 12.29 1.63 -11.34
C ASP A 56 11.95 0.57 -12.39
N LYS A 57 12.19 -0.71 -12.10
CA LYS A 57 11.76 -1.82 -12.95
C LYS A 57 10.24 -1.86 -12.96
N GLN A 58 9.68 -2.08 -14.15
CA GLN A 58 8.26 -2.36 -14.31
C GLN A 58 7.98 -3.80 -13.90
N VAL A 59 7.08 -3.98 -12.95
CA VAL A 59 6.74 -5.28 -12.36
C VAL A 59 5.21 -5.37 -12.25
N ASP A 60 4.67 -6.59 -12.32
CA ASP A 60 3.24 -6.83 -12.12
C ASP A 60 2.76 -6.31 -10.75
N GLU A 61 1.61 -5.63 -10.72
CA GLU A 61 1.01 -5.15 -9.46
C GLU A 61 0.77 -6.28 -8.45
N ALA A 62 0.49 -7.51 -8.92
CA ALA A 62 0.35 -8.68 -8.07
C ALA A 62 1.66 -9.03 -7.34
N GLU A 63 2.81 -8.82 -7.97
CA GLU A 63 4.12 -9.01 -7.34
C GLU A 63 4.43 -7.88 -6.37
N LEU A 64 4.01 -6.64 -6.66
CA LEU A 64 4.16 -5.51 -5.75
C LEU A 64 3.33 -5.70 -4.47
N ALA A 65 2.08 -6.13 -4.61
CA ALA A 65 1.18 -6.38 -3.49
C ALA A 65 1.72 -7.47 -2.54
N ALA A 66 2.40 -8.47 -3.08
CA ALA A 66 3.08 -9.49 -2.29
C ALA A 66 4.36 -8.97 -1.59
N ASN A 67 4.94 -7.87 -2.06
CA ASN A 67 6.26 -7.35 -1.65
C ASN A 67 6.17 -5.89 -1.16
N TYR A 68 5.42 -5.68 -0.08
CA TYR A 68 5.28 -4.39 0.62
C TYR A 68 4.70 -3.24 -0.24
N ASP A 69 3.82 -3.59 -1.19
CA ASP A 69 3.09 -2.67 -2.10
C ASP A 69 3.99 -1.70 -2.90
N SER A 70 5.32 -1.90 -2.90
CA SER A 70 6.25 -0.89 -3.41
C SER A 70 7.62 -1.41 -3.85
N LEU A 71 7.96 -2.67 -3.55
CA LEU A 71 9.26 -3.25 -3.90
C LEU A 71 9.12 -4.43 -4.85
N CYS A 72 10.09 -4.56 -5.74
CA CYS A 72 10.29 -5.74 -6.57
C CYS A 72 10.76 -6.94 -5.72
N VAL A 73 10.58 -8.18 -6.18
CA VAL A 73 11.05 -9.40 -5.47
C VAL A 73 12.54 -9.31 -5.13
N GLU A 74 13.38 -8.91 -6.09
CA GLU A 74 14.84 -8.73 -5.87
C GLU A 74 15.15 -7.64 -4.83
N CYS A 75 14.28 -6.65 -4.70
CA CYS A 75 14.44 -5.51 -3.82
C CYS A 75 13.97 -5.83 -2.39
N ALA A 76 12.88 -6.60 -2.29
CA ALA A 76 12.31 -7.11 -1.06
C ALA A 76 13.18 -8.21 -0.44
N SER A 77 13.84 -9.03 -1.26
CA SER A 77 14.75 -10.09 -0.78
C SER A 77 16.08 -9.57 -0.21
N ASN A 78 16.36 -8.27 -0.31
CA ASN A 78 17.57 -7.65 0.21
C ASN A 78 17.30 -6.91 1.54
N PRO A 79 17.49 -7.56 2.71
CA PRO A 79 17.18 -6.97 4.01
C PRO A 79 18.08 -5.77 4.35
N MET A 80 19.28 -5.69 3.77
CA MET A 80 20.18 -4.53 3.93
C MET A 80 19.57 -3.24 3.38
N SER A 81 18.64 -3.36 2.45
CA SER A 81 18.05 -2.25 1.73
C SER A 81 16.89 -1.58 2.51
N MET A 82 16.37 -2.25 3.53
CA MET A 82 15.30 -1.77 4.42
C MET A 82 15.81 -1.07 5.69
N LEU A 83 17.11 -1.17 5.96
CA LEU A 83 17.75 -0.49 7.07
C LEU A 83 17.92 1.00 6.75
N SER A 84 16.96 1.80 7.20
CA SER A 84 17.10 3.26 7.12
C SER A 84 18.26 3.72 8.01
N PRO A 85 18.96 4.82 7.63
CA PRO A 85 20.00 5.40 8.49
C PRO A 85 19.50 5.69 9.91
N VAL A 86 18.23 6.12 10.02
CA VAL A 86 17.55 6.38 11.31
C VAL A 86 17.46 5.12 12.17
N PHE A 87 17.17 3.97 11.57
CA PHE A 87 17.09 2.70 12.30
C PHE A 87 18.44 2.29 12.90
N ILE A 88 19.54 2.54 12.18
CA ILE A 88 20.90 2.27 12.67
C ILE A 88 21.23 3.18 13.86
N PHE A 89 20.95 4.48 13.76
CA PHE A 89 21.12 5.41 14.88
C PHE A 89 20.28 5.00 16.10
N GLN A 90 19.05 4.54 15.89
CA GLN A 90 18.17 4.09 16.96
C GLN A 90 18.76 2.87 17.69
N ILE A 91 19.27 1.87 16.95
CA ILE A 91 19.91 0.70 17.54
C ILE A 91 21.15 1.11 18.35
N LEU A 92 21.99 1.99 17.82
CA LEU A 92 23.18 2.47 18.53
C LEU A 92 22.82 3.17 19.85
N LEU A 93 21.79 4.02 19.84
CA LEU A 93 21.32 4.68 21.06
C LEU A 93 20.79 3.69 22.09
N ILE A 94 20.03 2.66 21.66
CA ILE A 94 19.56 1.60 22.55
C ILE A 94 20.74 0.84 23.15
N LEU A 95 21.75 0.48 22.35
CA LEU A 95 22.95 -0.19 22.84
C LEU A 95 23.71 0.66 23.86
N VAL A 96 23.88 1.96 23.61
CA VAL A 96 24.50 2.88 24.56
C VAL A 96 23.69 2.98 25.85
N ALA A 97 22.36 3.10 25.76
CA ALA A 97 21.49 3.16 26.93
C ALA A 97 21.57 1.88 27.78
N VAL A 98 21.55 0.71 27.14
CA VAL A 98 21.70 -0.59 27.81
C VAL A 98 23.08 -0.71 28.45
N PHE A 99 24.14 -0.31 27.76
CA PHE A 99 25.50 -0.32 28.28
C PHE A 99 25.63 0.56 29.54
N VAL A 100 25.12 1.79 29.49
CA VAL A 100 25.11 2.71 30.63
C VAL A 100 24.28 2.15 31.78
N PHE A 101 23.14 1.53 31.49
CA PHE A 101 22.30 0.90 32.51
C PHE A 101 23.02 -0.24 33.22
N ILE A 102 23.66 -1.15 32.47
CA ILE A 102 24.44 -2.27 33.01
C ILE A 102 25.59 -1.73 33.85
N TYR A 103 26.40 -0.82 33.31
CA TYR A 103 27.55 -0.24 34.01
C TYR A 103 27.17 0.45 35.31
N ARG A 104 25.99 1.08 35.38
CA ARG A 104 25.51 1.76 36.59
C ARG A 104 24.78 0.85 37.57
N SER A 105 24.32 -0.32 37.11
CA SER A 105 23.67 -1.34 37.95
C SER A 105 24.65 -2.35 38.55
N LEU A 106 25.87 -2.41 38.00
CA LEU A 106 27.00 -3.20 38.49
C LEU A 106 27.76 -2.41 39.56
#